data_AF-A0A087HJ61-F1
#
_entry.id   AF-A0A087HJ61-F1
#
_cell.length_a   1.000
_cell.length_b   1.000
_cell.length_c   1.000
_cell.angle_alpha   90.00
_cell.angle_beta   90.00
_cell.angle_gamma   90.00
#
_symmetry.space_group_name_H-M   'P 1'
#
loop_
_entity.id
_entity.type
_entity.pdbx_description
1 polymer ?
#
loop_
_entity_poly.entity_id
_entity_poly.type
_entity_poly.pdbx_seq_one_letter_code
_entity_poly.pdbx_strand_id
1 'polypeptide(L)' 'MVSCVLIFFVIHNAKVEADSPDFPVPYIYHFSGTVCDSDPARAAGQCRFETQDDKHPRCDCRNVKDGHECLCMGDWPPM' A
#
# COMPACT_ATOMS: atom_id res chain seq x y z
N MET A 1 -18.96 48.84 -23.18
CA MET A 1 -19.09 47.38 -23.04
C MET A 1 -17.83 46.87 -22.36
N VAL A 2 -17.92 46.48 -21.10
CA VAL A 2 -16.78 45.91 -20.35
C VAL A 2 -16.76 44.42 -20.71
N SER A 3 -15.82 44.06 -21.58
CA SER A 3 -15.73 42.73 -22.19
C SER A 3 -15.18 41.71 -21.19
N CYS A 4 -16.09 40.85 -20.75
CA CYS A 4 -15.95 39.42 -20.47
C CYS A 4 -14.59 38.88 -20.02
N VAL A 5 -14.54 38.54 -18.73
CA VAL A 5 -14.21 37.20 -18.21
C VAL A 5 -13.18 36.41 -19.02
N LEU A 6 -11.92 36.48 -18.61
CA LEU A 6 -11.00 35.36 -18.76
C LEU A 6 -10.19 35.23 -17.47
N ILE A 7 -10.88 34.79 -16.40
CA ILE A 7 -10.18 34.14 -15.30
C ILE A 7 -9.73 32.80 -15.86
N PHE A 8 -8.52 32.77 -16.41
CA PHE A 8 -7.84 31.53 -16.71
C PHE A 8 -7.53 30.86 -15.37
N PHE A 9 -8.50 30.12 -14.84
CA PHE A 9 -8.28 29.07 -13.87
C PHE A 9 -7.47 27.98 -14.57
N VAL A 10 -6.20 28.27 -14.80
CA VAL A 10 -5.20 27.25 -15.05
C VAL A 10 -4.90 26.62 -13.70
N ILE A 11 -5.87 25.87 -13.17
CA ILE A 11 -5.58 24.83 -12.21
C ILE A 11 -4.93 23.73 -13.05
N HIS A 12 -3.65 23.95 -13.38
CA HIS A 12 -2.78 22.84 -13.71
C HIS A 12 -2.92 21.88 -12.55
N ASN A 13 -3.36 20.66 -12.85
CA ASN A 13 -3.38 19.54 -11.92
C ASN A 13 -1.98 19.38 -11.34
N ALA A 14 -1.68 20.13 -10.28
CA ALA A 14 -0.58 19.87 -9.39
C ALA A 14 -0.98 18.56 -8.73
N LYS A 15 -0.50 17.45 -9.31
CA LYS A 15 -0.44 16.18 -8.63
C LYS A 15 0.39 16.46 -7.38
N VAL A 16 -0.29 16.68 -6.27
CA VAL A 16 0.34 16.80 -4.96
C VAL A 16 0.77 15.40 -4.62
N GLU A 17 1.96 15.01 -5.08
CA GLU A 17 2.63 13.86 -4.49
C GLU A 17 2.99 14.29 -3.07
N ALA A 18 2.29 13.71 -2.10
CA ALA A 18 2.64 13.85 -0.71
C ALA A 18 4.02 13.22 -0.54
N ASP A 19 5.05 14.04 -0.69
CA ASP A 19 6.41 13.73 -0.32
C ASP A 19 6.46 13.75 1.22
N SER A 20 5.95 12.67 1.82
CA SER A 20 6.15 12.35 3.23
C SER A 20 7.17 11.21 3.32
N PRO A 21 8.48 11.51 3.29
CA PRO A 21 9.53 10.49 3.30
C PRO A 21 9.75 9.80 4.66
N ASP A 22 8.95 10.10 5.69
CA ASP A 22 9.21 9.65 7.06
C ASP A 22 8.38 8.44 7.54
N PHE A 23 7.47 7.91 6.71
CA PHE A 23 6.77 6.68 7.03
C PHE A 23 7.25 5.57 6.08
N PRO A 24 7.77 4.44 6.59
CA PRO A 24 8.04 3.29 5.73
C PRO A 24 6.73 2.92 5.05
N VAL A 25 6.66 3.15 3.74
CA VAL A 25 5.48 2.79 2.95
C VAL A 25 5.39 1.26 3.01
N PRO A 26 4.30 0.69 3.55
CA PRO A 26 4.17 -0.75 3.62
C PRO A 26 4.15 -1.33 2.20
N TYR A 27 4.89 -2.41 2.00
CA TYR A 27 4.81 -3.18 0.76
C TYR A 27 3.51 -3.98 0.80
N ILE A 28 2.64 -3.75 -0.18
CA ILE A 28 1.34 -4.41 -0.26
C ILE A 28 1.34 -5.37 -1.44
N TYR A 29 1.15 -6.66 -1.17
CA TYR A 29 0.98 -7.70 -2.17
C TYR A 29 -0.48 -8.13 -2.19
N HIS A 30 -1.10 -8.19 -3.36
CA HIS A 30 -2.48 -8.61 -3.51
C HIS A 30 -2.56 -10.00 -4.14
N PHE A 31 -3.26 -10.92 -3.48
CA PHE A 31 -3.53 -12.26 -3.96
C PHE A 31 -5.03 -12.45 -4.15
N SER A 32 -5.44 -12.70 -5.39
CA SER A 32 -6.85 -12.85 -5.75
C SER A 32 -7.34 -14.29 -5.57
N GLY A 33 -8.60 -14.45 -5.20
CA GLY A 33 -9.26 -15.75 -5.08
C GLY A 33 -8.81 -16.61 -3.88
N THR A 34 -7.85 -16.14 -3.09
CA THR A 34 -7.42 -16.76 -1.82
C THR A 34 -7.65 -15.81 -0.66
N VAL A 35 -7.92 -16.37 0.52
CA VAL A 35 -8.10 -15.60 1.77
C VAL A 35 -6.95 -15.90 2.72
N CYS A 36 -6.78 -15.04 3.72
CA CYS A 36 -5.94 -15.32 4.86
C CYS A 36 -6.40 -16.58 5.59
N ASP A 37 -5.44 -17.38 6.03
CA ASP A 37 -5.68 -18.54 6.88
C ASP A 37 -6.45 -18.10 8.14
N SER A 38 -7.39 -18.92 8.57
CA SER A 38 -8.19 -18.65 9.76
C SER A 38 -7.41 -18.90 11.06
N ASP A 39 -6.33 -19.68 10.99
CA ASP A 39 -5.39 -19.85 12.09
C ASP A 39 -4.39 -18.68 12.11
N PRO A 40 -4.34 -17.87 13.18
CA PRO A 40 -3.45 -16.70 13.25
C PRO A 40 -1.96 -17.08 13.17
N ALA A 41 -1.56 -18.27 13.63
CA ALA A 41 -0.17 -18.73 13.52
C ALA A 41 0.20 -19.04 12.07
N ARG A 42 -0.75 -19.55 11.28
CA ARG A 42 -0.56 -19.83 9.85
C ARG A 42 -0.71 -18.58 9.00
N ALA A 43 -1.64 -17.69 9.33
CA ALA A 43 -1.84 -16.41 8.65
C ALA A 43 -0.58 -15.53 8.69
N ALA A 44 0.13 -15.51 9.82
CA ALA A 44 1.40 -14.81 9.96
C ALA A 44 2.51 -15.37 9.03
N GLY A 45 2.44 -16.66 8.69
CA GLY A 45 3.38 -17.33 7.80
C GLY A 45 2.96 -17.33 6.32
N GLN A 46 1.66 -17.24 6.03
CA GLN A 46 1.11 -17.32 4.68
C GLN A 46 1.73 -16.29 3.75
N CYS A 47 1.71 -15.02 4.16
CA CYS A 47 2.28 -13.94 3.39
C CYS A 47 3.77 -14.15 3.10
N ARG A 48 4.54 -14.68 4.05
CA ARG A 48 5.96 -14.97 3.84
C ARG A 48 6.18 -15.99 2.70
N PHE A 49 5.33 -17.01 2.60
CA PHE A 49 5.45 -18.02 1.55
C PHE A 49 4.96 -17.51 0.19
N GLU A 50 3.92 -16.69 0.18
CA GLU A 50 3.30 -16.21 -1.06
C GLU A 50 4.05 -15.03 -1.68
N THR A 51 4.57 -14.09 -0.88
CA THR A 51 5.33 -12.94 -1.39
C THR A 51 6.75 -13.30 -1.80
N GLN A 52 7.32 -14.38 -1.21
CA GLN A 52 8.73 -14.76 -1.35
C GLN A 52 9.69 -13.60 -1.04
N ASP A 53 9.25 -12.67 -0.19
CA ASP A 53 10.05 -11.51 0.20
C ASP A 53 10.85 -11.80 1.46
N ASP A 54 12.10 -12.22 1.27
CA ASP A 54 13.04 -12.48 2.38
C ASP A 54 13.49 -11.21 3.10
N LYS A 55 13.27 -10.02 2.52
CA LYS A 55 13.67 -8.74 3.12
C LYS A 55 12.66 -8.23 4.13
N HIS A 56 11.42 -8.71 4.05
CA HIS A 56 10.33 -8.29 4.92
C HIS A 56 9.68 -9.51 5.57
N PRO A 57 10.33 -10.11 6.59
CA PRO A 57 9.85 -11.34 7.21
C PRO A 57 8.56 -11.16 8.02
N ARG A 58 8.15 -9.91 8.28
CA ARG A 58 6.94 -9.56 9.03
C ARG A 58 5.92 -8.94 8.09
N CYS A 59 4.90 -9.71 7.78
CA CYS A 59 3.78 -9.31 6.95
C CYS A 59 2.46 -9.65 7.65
N ASP A 60 1.54 -8.70 7.66
CA ASP A 60 0.17 -8.93 8.12
C ASP A 60 -0.72 -9.34 6.95
N CYS A 61 -1.51 -10.39 7.14
CA CYS A 61 -2.49 -10.82 6.15
C CYS A 61 -3.85 -10.15 6.44
N ARG A 62 -4.46 -9.56 5.41
CA ARG A 62 -5.77 -8.91 5.49
C ARG A 62 -6.69 -9.38 4.37
N ASN A 63 -7.86 -9.90 4.72
CA ASN A 63 -8.89 -10.21 3.72
C ASN A 63 -9.47 -8.93 3.10
N VAL A 64 -9.64 -8.97 1.77
CA VAL A 64 -10.30 -7.93 0.98
C VAL A 64 -11.38 -8.56 0.11
N LYS A 65 -12.18 -7.73 -0.58
CA LYS A 65 -13.38 -8.19 -1.30
C LYS A 65 -13.11 -9.32 -2.29
N ASP A 66 -11.96 -9.29 -2.96
CA ASP A 66 -11.62 -10.20 -4.06
C ASP A 66 -10.45 -11.16 -3.72
N GLY A 67 -10.07 -11.24 -2.44
CA GLY A 67 -8.97 -12.10 -2.00
C GLY A 67 -8.35 -11.61 -0.68
N HIS A 68 -7.03 -11.51 -0.63
CA HIS A 68 -6.34 -10.95 0.51
C HIS A 68 -5.11 -10.12 0.11
N GLU A 69 -4.67 -9.30 1.06
CA GLU A 69 -3.51 -8.44 0.96
C GLU A 69 -2.50 -8.79 2.04
N CYS A 70 -1.23 -8.84 1.66
CA CYS A 70 -0.11 -8.97 2.57
C CYS A 70 0.57 -7.61 2.73
N LEU A 71 0.49 -7.04 3.93
CA LEU A 71 1.11 -5.78 4.28
C LEU A 71 2.41 -6.05 5.02
N CYS A 72 3.53 -5.87 4.32
CA CYS A 72 4.86 -6.09 4.87
C CYS A 72 5.49 -4.74 5.23
N MET A 73 5.98 -4.60 6.46
CA MET A 73 6.71 -3.40 6.86
C MET A 73 8.21 -3.59 6.64
N GLY A 74 8.85 -2.56 6.06
CA GLY A 74 10.31 -2.40 6.13
C GLY A 74 10.76 -2.37 7.58
N ASP A 75 11.81 -3.13 7.93
CA ASP A 75 12.48 -2.94 9.21
C ASP A 75 13.01 -1.50 9.28
N TRP A 76 12.45 -0.71 10.19
CA TRP A 76 12.99 0.60 10.57
C TRP A 76 13.25 0.61 12.09
N PRO A 77 14.43 1.05 12.57
CA PRO A 77 15.47 1.77 11.85
C PRO A 77 16.58 0.87 11.26
N PRO A 78 17.35 1.37 10.29
CA PRO A 78 18.65 0.80 9.93
C PRO A 78 19.60 0.92 11.13
N MET A 79 20.30 -0.17 11.45
CA MET A 79 21.41 -0.19 12.42
C MET A 79 22.67 0.42 11.82
#